data_AF-A0A369RYW6-F1
#
_entry.id   AF-A0A369RYW6-F1
#
_cell.length_a   1.000
_cell.length_b   1.000
_cell.length_c   1.000
_cell.angle_alpha   90.00
_cell.angle_beta   90.00
_cell.angle_gamma   90.00
#
_symmetry.space_group_name_H-M   'P 1'
#
loop_
_entity.id
_entity.type
_entity.pdbx_description
1 polymer ?
#
loop_
_entity_poly.entity_id
_entity_poly.type
_entity_poly.pdbx_seq_one_letter_code
_entity_poly.pdbx_strand_id
1 'polypeptide(L)'
;MDRNYFLDIVCKEEERLKSLCQYWEGVAHEENVPDEALGRIRAAIGKSGLLLNKKFQQFRKLCGTSDDVENGRETKVSDLQGFWDMVLIQVDSVTEAFKSLQLCKDNDWAENDDCKNVVKTSSSSKRKVMLRQSAVEKQATEPPQPSPQAEEKARVRELFRKQLQEMKKEGRKRVPKRMSDSIEIYAPDVMIIESPSNYK
;
A
#
# COMPACT_ATOMS: atom_id res chain seq x y z
N MET A 1 16.06 3.87 -25.70
CA MET A 1 15.00 4.45 -24.86
C MET A 1 15.61 5.63 -24.13
N ASP A 2 15.01 6.81 -24.22
CA ASP A 2 15.44 8.01 -23.50
C ASP A 2 14.28 8.54 -22.62
N ARG A 3 14.52 9.60 -21.85
CA ARG A 3 13.51 10.17 -20.95
C ARG A 3 12.31 10.73 -21.70
N ASN A 4 12.50 11.25 -22.91
CA ASN A 4 11.43 11.82 -23.74
C ASN A 4 10.47 10.74 -24.24
N TYR A 5 11.00 9.58 -24.64
CA TYR A 5 10.20 8.40 -24.98
C TYR A 5 9.28 7.98 -23.84
N PHE A 6 9.81 7.93 -22.61
CA PHE A 6 9.02 7.60 -21.43
C PHE A 6 7.91 8.63 -21.15
N LEU A 7 8.20 9.93 -21.30
CA LEU A 7 7.18 10.98 -21.15
C LEU A 7 6.03 10.84 -22.15
N ASP A 8 6.32 10.52 -23.42
CA ASP A 8 5.29 10.29 -24.45
C ASP A 8 4.41 9.08 -24.12
N ILE A 9 5.03 7.96 -23.73
CA ILE A 9 4.29 6.75 -23.35
C ILE A 9 3.39 6.98 -22.14
N VAL A 10 3.88 7.69 -21.13
CA VAL A 10 3.12 8.03 -19.92
C VAL A 10 1.92 8.88 -20.26
N CYS A 11 2.07 9.89 -21.13
CA CYS A 11 0.95 10.71 -21.58
C CYS A 11 -0.12 9.85 -22.26
N LYS A 12 0.27 9.00 -23.22
CA LYS A 12 -0.65 8.10 -23.92
C LYS A 12 -1.38 7.15 -22.97
N GLU A 13 -0.66 6.57 -22.03
CA GLU A 13 -1.24 5.61 -21.09
C GLU A 13 -2.14 6.28 -20.04
N GLU A 14 -1.80 7.50 -19.60
CA GLU A 14 -2.70 8.31 -18.76
C GLU A 14 -4.01 8.64 -19.47
N GLU A 15 -3.93 9.06 -20.73
CA GLU A 15 -5.12 9.38 -21.54
C GLU A 15 -5.99 8.14 -21.72
N ARG A 16 -5.39 7.01 -22.11
CA ARG A 16 -6.09 5.73 -22.25
C ARG A 16 -6.80 5.33 -20.95
N LEU A 17 -6.11 5.40 -19.82
CA LEU A 17 -6.67 5.01 -18.52
C LEU A 17 -7.76 6.00 -18.05
N LYS A 18 -7.61 7.31 -18.30
CA LYS A 18 -8.64 8.32 -18.03
C LYS A 18 -9.90 8.08 -18.84
N SER A 19 -9.77 7.83 -20.14
CA SER A 19 -10.92 7.52 -21.01
C SER A 19 -11.63 6.26 -20.55
N LEU A 20 -10.88 5.23 -20.13
CA LEU A 20 -11.47 4.01 -19.58
C LEU A 20 -12.25 4.29 -18.28
N CYS A 21 -11.70 5.10 -17.38
CA CYS A 21 -12.42 5.51 -16.17
C CYS A 21 -13.70 6.29 -16.48
N GLN A 22 -13.65 7.23 -17.43
CA GLN A 22 -14.81 8.03 -17.82
C GLN A 22 -15.93 7.17 -18.40
N TYR A 23 -15.59 6.21 -19.27
CA TYR A 23 -16.56 5.25 -19.80
C TYR A 23 -17.25 4.48 -18.66
N TRP A 24 -16.46 3.90 -17.75
CA TRP A 24 -16.98 3.12 -16.64
C TRP A 24 -17.74 3.95 -15.60
N GLU A 25 -17.38 5.21 -15.42
CA GLU A 25 -18.15 6.16 -14.61
C GLU A 25 -19.54 6.38 -15.24
N GLY A 26 -19.62 6.51 -16.56
CA GLY A 26 -20.89 6.57 -17.28
C GLY A 26 -21.74 5.31 -17.06
N VAL A 27 -21.13 4.12 -17.17
CA VAL A 27 -21.81 2.85 -16.90
C VAL A 27 -22.31 2.79 -15.45
N ALA A 28 -21.56 3.30 -14.48
CA ALA A 28 -21.97 3.32 -13.08
C ALA A 28 -23.21 4.18 -12.78
N HIS A 29 -23.63 5.03 -13.72
CA HIS A 29 -24.84 5.84 -13.62
C HIS A 29 -26.04 5.22 -14.37
N GLU A 30 -25.88 4.09 -15.05
CA GLU A 30 -26.98 3.35 -15.69
C GLU A 30 -27.87 2.68 -14.61
N GLU A 31 -29.20 2.69 -14.78
CA GLU A 31 -30.15 2.15 -13.78
C GLU A 31 -30.11 0.61 -13.64
N ASN A 32 -29.59 -0.10 -14.65
CA ASN A 32 -29.63 -1.56 -14.71
C ASN A 32 -28.36 -2.24 -14.19
N VAL A 33 -27.49 -1.52 -13.47
CA VAL A 33 -26.25 -2.10 -12.94
C VAL A 33 -26.47 -2.62 -11.51
N PRO A 34 -26.22 -3.92 -11.24
CA PRO A 34 -26.34 -4.46 -9.89
C PRO A 34 -25.37 -3.82 -8.90
N ASP A 35 -25.76 -3.72 -7.64
CA ASP A 35 -24.95 -3.10 -6.56
C ASP A 35 -23.53 -3.70 -6.45
N GLU A 36 -23.40 -5.02 -6.63
CA GLU A 36 -22.10 -5.70 -6.61
C GLU A 36 -21.21 -5.27 -7.79
N ALA A 37 -21.78 -5.11 -8.98
CA ALA A 37 -21.06 -4.60 -10.14
C ALA A 37 -20.68 -3.13 -9.94
N LEU A 38 -21.59 -2.29 -9.40
CA LEU A 38 -21.29 -0.90 -9.04
C LEU A 38 -20.13 -0.79 -8.05
N GLY A 39 -20.10 -1.66 -7.03
CA GLY A 39 -18.99 -1.74 -6.08
C GLY A 39 -17.65 -2.03 -6.77
N ARG A 40 -17.63 -3.01 -7.68
CA ARG A 40 -16.44 -3.37 -8.47
C ARG A 40 -16.01 -2.24 -9.41
N ILE A 41 -16.95 -1.58 -10.10
CA ILE A 41 -16.66 -0.43 -10.97
C ILE A 41 -16.01 0.70 -10.16
N ARG A 42 -16.63 1.11 -9.04
CA ARG A 42 -16.09 2.17 -8.16
C ARG A 42 -14.72 1.82 -7.62
N ALA A 43 -14.48 0.56 -7.26
CA ALA A 43 -13.17 0.09 -6.81
C ALA A 43 -12.11 0.17 -7.93
N ALA A 44 -12.45 -0.24 -9.15
CA ALA A 44 -11.56 -0.17 -10.31
C ALA A 44 -11.24 1.29 -10.69
N ILE A 45 -12.24 2.17 -10.72
CA ILE A 45 -12.06 3.62 -10.95
C ILE A 45 -11.20 4.23 -9.84
N GLY A 46 -11.45 3.90 -8.58
CA GLY A 46 -10.65 4.37 -7.45
C GLY A 46 -9.18 3.94 -7.55
N LYS A 47 -8.91 2.68 -7.90
CA LYS A 47 -7.55 2.16 -8.11
C LYS A 47 -6.86 2.87 -9.30
N SER A 48 -7.58 3.09 -10.39
CA SER A 48 -7.10 3.87 -11.55
C SER A 48 -6.75 5.30 -11.15
N GLY A 49 -7.61 5.96 -10.38
CA GLY A 49 -7.39 7.32 -9.89
C GLY A 49 -6.14 7.42 -9.01
N LEU A 50 -5.84 6.39 -8.21
CA LEU A 50 -4.60 6.32 -7.45
C LEU A 50 -3.37 6.18 -8.37
N LEU A 51 -3.47 5.40 -9.44
CA LEU A 51 -2.38 5.32 -10.44
C LEU A 51 -2.15 6.69 -11.06
N LEU A 52 -3.19 7.30 -11.63
CA LEU A 52 -3.13 8.58 -12.34
C LEU A 52 -2.58 9.71 -11.45
N ASN A 53 -3.08 9.83 -10.22
CA ASN A 53 -2.72 10.94 -9.34
C ASN A 53 -1.43 10.71 -8.53
N LYS A 54 -0.96 9.45 -8.43
CA LYS A 54 0.25 9.14 -7.64
C LYS A 54 1.36 8.54 -8.48
N LYS A 55 1.14 7.37 -9.09
CA LYS A 55 2.20 6.64 -9.80
C LYS A 55 2.66 7.36 -11.06
N PHE A 56 1.72 7.83 -11.87
CA PHE A 56 2.03 8.59 -13.07
C PHE A 56 2.68 9.94 -12.75
N GLN A 57 2.16 10.67 -11.76
CA GLN A 57 2.78 11.92 -11.29
C GLN A 57 4.20 11.71 -10.73
N GLN A 58 4.41 10.64 -9.97
CA GLN A 58 5.74 10.27 -9.47
C GLN A 58 6.70 9.98 -10.65
N PHE A 59 6.23 9.27 -11.67
CA PHE A 59 7.05 8.96 -12.83
C PHE A 59 7.43 10.18 -13.65
N ARG A 60 6.48 11.12 -13.88
CA ARG A 60 6.76 12.40 -14.55
C ARG A 60 7.85 13.19 -13.80
N LYS A 61 7.78 13.21 -12.47
CA LYS A 61 8.83 13.82 -11.64
C LYS A 61 10.18 13.14 -11.85
N LEU A 62 10.23 11.81 -11.82
CA LEU A 62 11.46 11.06 -12.08
C LEU A 62 12.05 11.35 -13.47
N CYS A 63 11.20 11.48 -14.49
CA CYS A 63 11.65 11.85 -15.84
C CYS A 63 12.21 13.28 -15.89
N GLY A 64 11.58 14.22 -15.18
CA GLY A 64 11.95 15.65 -15.18
C GLY A 64 13.00 16.07 -14.16
N THR A 65 13.44 15.17 -13.25
CA THR A 65 14.48 15.49 -12.27
C THR A 65 15.80 15.58 -13.02
N SER A 66 16.29 16.80 -13.27
CA SER A 66 17.68 17.02 -13.69
C SER A 66 18.60 16.49 -12.61
N ASP A 67 19.59 15.72 -12.98
CA ASP A 67 20.41 14.98 -12.02
C ASP A 67 20.99 15.92 -10.97
N ASP A 68 20.69 15.67 -9.69
CA ASP A 68 21.29 16.40 -8.57
C ASP A 68 22.74 15.91 -8.45
N VAL A 69 23.61 16.47 -9.30
CA VAL A 69 25.05 16.14 -9.38
C VAL A 69 25.73 16.33 -8.02
N GLU A 70 25.26 17.29 -7.23
CA GLU A 70 25.77 17.62 -5.90
C GLU A 70 25.51 16.53 -4.84
N ASN A 71 24.45 15.73 -5.00
CA ASN A 71 24.07 14.68 -4.06
C ASN A 71 24.28 13.25 -4.60
N GLY A 72 24.79 13.12 -5.83
CA GLY A 72 25.02 11.82 -6.49
C GLY A 72 23.74 11.03 -6.76
N ARG A 73 22.58 11.70 -6.78
CA ARG A 73 21.26 11.07 -7.03
C ARG A 73 20.85 11.29 -8.49
N GLU A 74 21.60 10.67 -9.39
CA GLU A 74 21.26 10.61 -10.80
C GLU A 74 20.19 9.54 -11.03
N THR A 75 19.08 9.91 -11.69
CA THR A 75 18.05 8.94 -12.06
C THR A 75 18.45 8.30 -13.38
N LYS A 76 18.86 7.02 -13.35
CA LYS A 76 19.30 6.36 -14.58
C LYS A 76 18.10 5.96 -15.43
N VAL A 77 18.32 5.85 -16.74
CA VAL A 77 17.31 5.33 -17.67
C VAL A 77 16.84 3.92 -17.26
N SER A 78 17.73 3.11 -16.66
CA SER A 78 17.38 1.81 -16.07
C SER A 78 16.40 1.92 -14.90
N ASP A 79 16.53 2.95 -14.07
CA ASP A 79 15.64 3.19 -12.93
C ASP A 79 14.25 3.61 -13.43
N LEU A 80 14.20 4.42 -14.49
CA LEU A 80 12.95 4.76 -15.17
C LEU A 80 12.27 3.51 -15.77
N GLN A 81 13.02 2.65 -16.46
CA GLN A 81 12.47 1.41 -16.99
C GLN A 81 11.87 0.54 -15.88
N GLY A 82 12.64 0.30 -14.80
CA GLY A 82 12.17 -0.54 -13.69
C GLY A 82 10.94 0.05 -12.98
N PHE A 83 10.87 1.37 -12.81
CA PHE A 83 9.67 1.99 -12.26
C PHE A 83 8.48 1.87 -13.23
N TRP A 84 8.72 2.06 -14.52
CA TRP A 84 7.69 1.95 -15.54
C TRP A 84 7.11 0.53 -15.62
N ASP A 85 7.95 -0.50 -15.57
CA ASP A 85 7.50 -1.90 -15.53
C ASP A 85 6.58 -2.16 -14.33
N MET A 86 6.92 -1.62 -13.16
CA MET A 86 6.07 -1.70 -11.97
C MET A 86 4.74 -0.95 -12.15
N VAL A 87 4.72 0.21 -12.84
CA VAL A 87 3.48 0.94 -13.15
C VAL A 87 2.62 0.14 -14.12
N LEU A 88 3.21 -0.42 -15.18
CA LEU A 88 2.52 -1.23 -16.17
C LEU A 88 1.83 -2.44 -15.55
N ILE A 89 2.49 -3.19 -14.65
CA ILE A 89 1.86 -4.32 -13.94
C ILE A 89 0.58 -3.87 -13.20
N GLN A 90 0.60 -2.66 -12.61
CA GLN A 90 -0.57 -2.15 -11.90
C GLN A 90 -1.67 -1.66 -12.86
N VAL A 91 -1.29 -1.09 -13.99
CA VAL A 91 -2.20 -0.67 -15.06
C VAL A 91 -2.86 -1.89 -15.71
N ASP A 92 -2.12 -2.96 -15.94
CA ASP A 92 -2.63 -4.23 -16.47
C ASP A 92 -3.65 -4.83 -15.51
N SER A 93 -3.33 -4.91 -14.22
CA SER A 93 -4.27 -5.39 -13.19
C SER A 93 -5.59 -4.61 -13.16
N VAL A 94 -5.55 -3.30 -13.40
CA VAL A 94 -6.76 -2.47 -13.47
C VAL A 94 -7.50 -2.65 -14.80
N THR A 95 -6.75 -2.77 -15.90
CA THR A 95 -7.30 -3.04 -17.22
C THR A 95 -8.01 -4.40 -17.24
N GLU A 96 -7.45 -5.41 -16.59
CA GLU A 96 -8.09 -6.73 -16.39
C GLU A 96 -9.37 -6.61 -15.58
N ALA A 97 -9.39 -5.83 -14.49
CA ALA A 97 -10.61 -5.59 -13.72
C ALA A 97 -11.74 -4.99 -14.59
N PHE A 98 -11.40 -4.03 -15.45
CA PHE A 98 -12.34 -3.45 -16.40
C PHE A 98 -12.78 -4.44 -17.49
N LYS A 99 -11.89 -5.31 -17.98
CA LYS A 99 -12.25 -6.37 -18.92
C LYS A 99 -13.23 -7.37 -18.31
N SER A 100 -13.01 -7.80 -17.07
CA SER A 100 -13.95 -8.67 -16.35
C SER A 100 -15.30 -7.99 -16.15
N LEU A 101 -15.32 -6.69 -15.85
CA LEU A 101 -16.55 -5.90 -15.79
C LEU A 101 -17.25 -5.82 -17.14
N GLN A 102 -16.51 -5.65 -18.24
CA GLN A 102 -17.08 -5.63 -19.59
C GLN A 102 -17.76 -6.96 -19.90
N LEU A 103 -17.11 -8.09 -19.59
CA LEU A 103 -17.70 -9.41 -19.78
C LEU A 103 -18.98 -9.60 -18.95
N CYS A 104 -19.03 -9.06 -17.73
CA CYS A 104 -20.27 -9.06 -16.95
C CYS A 104 -21.37 -8.24 -17.63
N LYS A 105 -21.05 -7.03 -18.10
CA LYS A 105 -22.00 -6.16 -18.80
C LYS A 105 -22.55 -6.84 -20.06
N ASP A 106 -21.70 -7.48 -20.83
CA ASP A 106 -22.06 -8.17 -22.07
C ASP A 106 -22.95 -9.42 -21.83
N ASN A 107 -22.95 -9.94 -20.61
CA ASN A 107 -23.81 -11.05 -20.16
C ASN A 107 -24.96 -10.57 -19.26
N ASP A 108 -25.45 -9.34 -19.44
CA ASP A 108 -26.55 -8.75 -18.67
C ASP A 108 -26.34 -8.84 -17.14
N TRP A 109 -25.09 -8.71 -16.71
CA TRP A 109 -24.65 -8.83 -15.33
C TRP A 109 -24.93 -10.18 -14.67
N ALA A 110 -25.15 -11.24 -15.45
CA ALA A 110 -25.34 -12.58 -14.94
C ALA A 110 -24.19 -13.01 -14.03
N GLU A 111 -24.53 -13.63 -12.90
CA GLU A 111 -23.56 -14.11 -11.91
C GLU A 111 -22.77 -15.34 -12.40
N ASN A 112 -21.90 -15.16 -13.39
CA ASN A 112 -20.91 -16.15 -13.76
C ASN A 112 -19.65 -16.01 -12.89
N ASP A 113 -18.86 -17.07 -12.76
CA ASP A 113 -17.62 -17.07 -11.95
C ASP A 113 -16.63 -15.96 -12.38
N ASP A 114 -16.65 -15.57 -13.65
CA ASP A 114 -15.86 -14.46 -14.19
C ASP A 114 -16.22 -13.09 -13.58
N CYS A 115 -17.46 -12.95 -13.07
CA CYS A 115 -17.90 -11.73 -12.37
C CYS A 115 -17.43 -11.65 -10.92
N LYS A 116 -16.91 -12.75 -10.34
CA LYS A 116 -16.50 -12.81 -8.93
C LYS A 116 -14.98 -12.69 -8.76
N ASN A 117 -14.21 -12.69 -9.85
CA ASN A 117 -12.77 -12.98 -9.80
C ASN A 117 -11.88 -11.74 -9.94
N VAL A 118 -11.99 -10.75 -9.04
CA VAL A 118 -11.01 -9.64 -8.97
C VAL A 118 -10.50 -9.37 -7.54
N VAL A 119 -11.10 -9.96 -6.50
CA VAL A 119 -10.80 -9.56 -5.11
C VAL A 119 -9.55 -10.24 -4.50
N LYS A 120 -8.92 -11.23 -5.17
CA LYS A 120 -7.89 -12.06 -4.51
C LYS A 120 -6.42 -11.67 -4.71
N THR A 121 -6.07 -10.66 -5.49
CA THR A 121 -4.64 -10.37 -5.78
C THR A 121 -4.24 -8.92 -5.51
N SER A 122 -4.28 -8.48 -4.24
CA SER A 122 -3.29 -7.53 -3.68
C SER A 122 -3.56 -7.20 -2.21
N SER A 123 -3.54 -8.20 -1.32
CA SER A 123 -3.47 -7.93 0.11
C SER A 123 -2.02 -7.71 0.55
N SER A 124 -1.43 -6.58 0.15
CA SER A 124 -0.23 -6.05 0.81
C SER A 124 -0.56 -4.71 1.44
N SER A 125 -1.18 -4.79 2.62
CA SER A 125 -1.09 -3.83 3.74
C SER A 125 -2.19 -4.19 4.74
N LYS A 126 -1.87 -5.06 5.70
CA LYS A 126 -2.68 -5.26 6.89
C LYS A 126 -2.71 -3.95 7.69
N ARG A 127 -3.70 -3.09 7.46
CA ARG A 127 -4.19 -2.17 8.50
C ARG A 127 -5.44 -2.81 9.08
N LYS A 128 -5.28 -3.49 10.22
CA LYS A 128 -6.40 -3.92 11.07
C LYS A 128 -7.13 -2.67 11.55
N VAL A 129 -8.22 -2.31 10.88
CA VAL A 129 -9.26 -1.47 11.46
C VAL A 129 -10.09 -2.41 12.34
N MET A 130 -9.94 -2.28 13.67
CA MET A 130 -10.88 -2.90 14.60
C MET A 130 -12.21 -2.16 14.49
N LEU A 131 -13.12 -2.68 13.65
CA LEU A 131 -14.53 -2.35 13.75
C LEU A 131 -15.07 -3.02 15.00
N ARG A 132 -15.33 -2.22 16.04
CA ARG A 132 -16.15 -2.59 17.18
C ARG A 132 -17.56 -2.83 16.66
N GLN A 133 -17.97 -4.09 16.54
CA GLN A 133 -19.37 -4.44 16.36
C GLN A 133 -20.01 -4.72 17.71
N SER A 134 -21.15 -4.06 17.85
CA SER A 134 -22.07 -3.94 18.96
C SER A 134 -22.58 -5.29 19.43
N ALA A 135 -22.65 -5.48 20.74
CA ALA A 135 -23.37 -6.58 21.36
C ALA A 135 -24.88 -6.40 21.13
N VAL A 136 -25.48 -7.37 20.43
CA VAL A 136 -26.92 -7.61 20.46
C VAL A 136 -27.15 -8.86 21.30
N GLU A 137 -27.99 -8.66 22.29
CA GLU A 137 -28.53 -9.59 23.28
C GLU A 137 -29.22 -10.81 22.67
N LYS A 138 -28.96 -12.01 23.20
CA LYS A 138 -29.88 -13.15 23.18
C LYS A 138 -29.52 -14.21 24.24
N GLN A 139 -30.58 -14.84 24.74
CA GLN A 139 -30.74 -15.54 26.00
C GLN A 139 -30.06 -16.92 26.12
N ALA A 140 -29.81 -17.26 27.38
CA ALA A 140 -29.54 -18.55 28.05
C ALA A 140 -29.62 -19.87 27.27
N THR A 141 -28.58 -20.70 27.42
CA THR A 141 -28.66 -22.16 27.68
C THR A 141 -27.26 -22.68 28.11
N GLU A 142 -27.25 -23.78 28.88
CA GLU A 142 -26.21 -24.35 29.75
C GLU A 142 -24.74 -24.42 29.27
N PRO A 143 -23.76 -24.46 30.20
CA PRO A 143 -22.33 -24.57 29.87
C PRO A 143 -21.99 -25.94 29.24
N PRO A 144 -21.36 -25.99 28.05
CA PRO A 144 -20.90 -27.23 27.47
C PRO A 144 -19.66 -27.73 28.23
N GLN A 145 -19.72 -28.99 28.67
CA GLN A 145 -18.60 -29.71 29.27
C GLN A 145 -17.35 -29.63 28.36
N PRO A 146 -16.16 -29.35 28.90
CA PRO A 146 -14.95 -29.24 28.10
C PRO A 146 -14.63 -30.61 27.48
N SER A 147 -14.73 -30.70 26.15
CA SER A 147 -14.25 -31.88 25.43
C SER A 147 -12.74 -32.04 25.66
N PRO A 148 -12.20 -33.27 25.78
CA PRO A 148 -10.77 -33.51 25.97
C PRO A 148 -9.90 -32.82 24.91
N GLN A 149 -10.43 -32.66 23.69
CA GLN A 149 -9.76 -31.96 22.59
C GLN A 149 -9.62 -30.44 22.81
N ALA A 150 -10.55 -29.79 23.52
CA ALA A 150 -10.46 -28.37 23.82
C ALA A 150 -9.38 -28.09 24.87
N GLU A 151 -9.25 -28.95 25.88
CA GLU A 151 -8.18 -28.88 26.88
C GLU A 151 -6.80 -29.14 26.26
N GLU A 152 -6.68 -30.12 25.38
CA GLU A 152 -5.41 -30.40 24.70
C GLU A 152 -4.97 -29.23 23.81
N LYS A 153 -5.90 -28.63 23.07
CA LYS A 153 -5.63 -27.42 22.28
C LYS A 153 -5.23 -26.23 23.17
N ALA A 154 -5.85 -26.07 24.34
CA ALA A 154 -5.49 -25.02 25.29
C ALA A 154 -4.08 -25.23 25.85
N ARG A 155 -3.73 -26.48 26.22
CA ARG A 155 -2.38 -26.85 26.69
C ARG A 155 -1.32 -26.64 25.62
N VAL A 156 -1.58 -27.05 24.38
CA VAL A 156 -0.66 -26.84 23.25
C VAL A 156 -0.42 -25.35 23.01
N ARG A 157 -1.46 -24.53 23.06
CA ARG A 157 -1.36 -23.07 22.91
C ARG A 157 -0.56 -22.43 24.06
N GLU A 158 -0.73 -22.91 25.28
CA GLU A 158 0.01 -22.44 26.45
C GLU A 158 1.49 -22.82 26.39
N LEU A 159 1.81 -24.06 26.01
CA LEU A 159 3.18 -24.52 25.82
C LEU A 159 3.90 -23.69 24.75
N PHE A 160 3.25 -23.44 23.62
CA PHE A 160 3.81 -22.62 22.55
C PHE A 160 4.08 -21.18 23.00
N ARG A 161 3.14 -20.59 23.77
CA ARG A 161 3.32 -19.25 24.37
C ARG A 161 4.51 -19.21 25.33
N LYS A 162 4.69 -20.24 26.16
CA LYS A 162 5.78 -20.32 27.13
C LYS A 162 7.13 -20.45 26.43
N GLN A 163 7.22 -21.31 25.41
CA GLN A 163 8.42 -21.52 24.61
C GLN A 163 8.87 -20.23 23.89
N LEU A 164 7.92 -19.47 23.33
CA LEU A 164 8.22 -18.19 22.70
C LEU A 164 8.72 -17.13 23.69
N GLN A 165 8.17 -17.08 24.91
CA GLN A 165 8.65 -16.18 25.95
C GLN A 165 10.08 -16.52 26.41
N GLU A 166 10.41 -17.80 26.48
CA GLU A 166 11.73 -18.27 26.87
C GLU A 166 12.78 -17.94 25.81
N MET A 167 12.49 -18.20 24.53
CA MET A 167 13.36 -17.79 23.41
C MET A 167 13.59 -16.27 23.38
N LYS A 168 12.57 -15.46 23.67
CA LYS A 168 12.69 -13.99 23.72
C LYS A 168 13.56 -13.52 24.90
N LYS A 169 13.47 -14.19 26.06
CA LYS A 169 14.33 -13.90 27.22
C LYS A 169 15.78 -14.30 26.96
N GLU A 170 15.99 -15.46 26.33
CA GLU A 170 17.32 -15.97 25.97
C GLU A 170 18.00 -15.04 24.94
N GLY A 171 17.26 -14.61 23.91
CA GLY A 171 17.75 -13.62 22.95
C GLY A 171 18.14 -12.27 23.57
N ARG A 172 17.43 -11.83 24.62
CA ARG A 172 17.77 -10.59 25.34
C ARG A 172 19.02 -10.72 26.23
N LYS A 173 19.36 -11.93 26.68
CA LYS A 173 20.59 -12.20 27.45
C LYS A 173 21.83 -12.35 26.57
N ARG A 174 21.65 -12.70 25.28
CA ARG A 174 22.74 -12.89 24.32
C ARG A 174 23.22 -11.59 23.64
N VAL A 175 22.61 -10.43 23.94
CA VAL A 175 23.11 -9.14 23.45
C VAL A 175 24.29 -8.70 24.32
N PRO A 176 25.53 -8.60 23.79
CA PRO A 176 26.68 -8.13 24.55
C PRO A 176 26.54 -6.64 24.89
N LYS A 177 26.79 -6.30 26.16
CA LYS A 177 26.88 -4.93 26.66
C LYS A 177 28.31 -4.39 26.42
N ARG A 178 28.59 -3.83 25.24
CA ARG A 178 29.76 -2.96 24.89
C ARG A 178 29.34 -2.18 23.62
N MET A 179 29.47 -0.87 23.42
CA MET A 179 30.32 0.18 24.00
C MET A 179 29.48 1.41 24.34
N SER A 180 29.67 1.98 25.53
CA SER A 180 29.42 3.38 25.80
C SER A 180 30.70 4.13 25.47
N ASP A 181 30.84 4.57 24.22
CA ASP A 181 31.86 5.56 23.87
C ASP A 181 31.24 6.95 23.98
N SER A 182 31.93 7.77 24.77
CA SER A 182 31.68 9.16 25.06
C SER A 182 31.32 9.97 23.81
N ILE A 183 30.13 10.57 23.81
CA ILE A 183 29.85 11.74 22.97
C ILE A 183 30.24 12.94 23.84
N GLU A 184 31.50 13.36 23.76
CA GLU A 184 31.85 14.73 24.13
C GLU A 184 31.14 15.66 23.16
N ILE A 185 30.17 16.39 23.67
CA ILE A 185 29.49 17.46 22.94
C ILE A 185 30.51 18.60 22.84
N TYR A 186 31.26 18.63 21.74
CA TYR A 186 32.04 19.80 21.37
C TYR A 186 31.07 20.92 20.97
N ALA A 187 30.79 21.81 21.93
CA ALA A 187 30.21 23.11 21.64
C ALA A 187 31.36 23.97 21.07
N PRO A 188 31.26 24.50 19.84
CA PRO A 188 32.23 25.47 19.38
C PRO A 188 32.12 26.71 20.28
N ASP A 189 33.23 27.07 20.93
CA ASP A 189 33.38 28.32 21.66
C ASP A 189 32.96 29.47 20.75
N VAL A 190 31.82 30.09 21.08
CA VAL A 190 31.46 31.39 20.56
C VAL A 190 32.49 32.36 21.14
N MET A 191 33.52 32.63 20.34
CA MET A 191 34.39 33.78 20.50
C MET A 191 33.50 35.02 20.43
N ILE A 192 33.09 35.53 21.59
CA ILE A 192 32.55 36.88 21.71
C ILE A 192 33.73 37.80 21.37
N ILE A 193 33.74 38.27 20.13
CA ILE A 193 34.61 39.35 19.68
C ILE A 193 34.15 40.58 20.43
N GLU A 194 34.85 40.93 21.50
CA GLU A 194 34.84 42.29 22.02
C GLU A 194 35.32 43.23 20.91
N SER A 195 34.53 44.25 20.63
CA SER A 195 34.96 45.43 19.90
C SER A 195 34.15 46.64 20.35
N PRO A 196 34.75 47.84 20.28
CA PRO A 196 34.88 48.69 21.46
C PRO A 196 33.83 49.79 21.55
N SER A 197 33.72 50.32 22.77
CA SER A 197 33.29 51.68 23.11
C SER A 197 33.51 52.69 21.98
N ASN A 198 32.45 53.37 21.56
CA ASN A 198 32.51 54.78 21.20
C ASN A 198 31.12 55.46 21.22
N TYR A 199 30.97 56.38 22.18
CA TYR A 199 30.32 57.70 22.13
C TYR A 199 28.93 57.87 21.48
N LYS A 200 27.95 58.21 22.32
CA LYS A 200 27.43 59.58 22.43
C LYS A 200 26.77 59.84 23.78
#